data_AF-A0A947CRY2-F1
#
_entry.id   AF-A0A947CRY2-F1
#
_cell.length_a   1.000
_cell.length_b   1.000
_cell.length_c   1.000
_cell.angle_alpha   90.00
_cell.angle_beta   90.00
_cell.angle_gamma   90.00
#
_symmetry.space_group_name_H-M   'P 1'
#
loop_
_entity.id
_entity.type
_entity.pdbx_description
1 polymer ?
#
loop_
_entity_poly.entity_id
_entity_poly.type
_entity_poly.pdbx_seq_one_letter_code
_entity_poly.pdbx_strand_id
1 'polypeptide(L)'
;MHRVVIVTLLSAAFAIPAYAGRHVVQSGESLWTISRKYGCGVEDLRSANKLYDNKLLPGDELRVPSCEKKSVFAGKKPTPKTGLITYAVQSGDTLGKIARRFGTDVNHLRFANNIDGSLIKAGQVLRVTPGMKGPKVRPIAQPLLGQSIGRPQSGRLAKATRLPRSNAYYRRRLPRTYGTNYTVNHVVRVTQQVRSRYPRVHKLAVGDISAKKGGPITEHVSHQTGRDIDLGFYFKRKPKGYPKAFVRARKNNLHFKANWKLLTALAKTNDLDGGVRVMYISYNVQKMLYDLARKNGVSKKELSKMLQYPRGKSALAGMIRHEPGHDDHVHVRFKCPDDDPKCY
;
A
#
# COMPACT_ATOMS: atom_id res chain seq x y z
N MET A 1 -53.57 -45.29 -41.51
CA MET A 1 -52.40 -44.81 -40.75
C MET A 1 -51.31 -44.41 -41.72
N HIS A 2 -51.10 -43.12 -41.97
CA HIS A 2 -49.99 -42.63 -42.80
C HIS A 2 -49.23 -41.58 -41.98
N ARG A 3 -47.98 -41.89 -41.62
CA ARG A 3 -47.07 -41.01 -40.89
C ARG A 3 -46.31 -40.15 -41.91
N VAL A 4 -46.50 -38.84 -41.85
CA VAL A 4 -45.68 -37.86 -42.58
C VAL A 4 -44.44 -37.57 -41.72
N VAL A 5 -43.26 -37.80 -42.27
CA VAL A 5 -41.97 -37.46 -41.67
C VAL A 5 -41.57 -36.08 -42.20
N ILE A 6 -41.54 -35.07 -41.33
CA ILE A 6 -41.00 -33.74 -41.64
C ILE A 6 -39.51 -33.75 -41.28
N VAL A 7 -38.66 -33.58 -42.30
CA VAL A 7 -37.22 -33.37 -42.15
C VAL A 7 -36.97 -31.87 -42.07
N THR A 8 -36.53 -31.38 -40.91
CA THR A 8 -36.10 -29.99 -40.72
C THR A 8 -34.59 -29.87 -40.92
N LEU A 9 -34.20 -29.20 -42.00
CA LEU A 9 -32.83 -28.74 -42.25
C LEU A 9 -32.49 -27.57 -41.31
N LEU A 10 -31.55 -27.76 -40.38
CA LEU A 10 -30.95 -26.66 -39.63
C LEU A 10 -29.85 -26.00 -40.48
N SER A 11 -30.10 -24.79 -40.98
CA SER A 11 -29.06 -23.91 -41.51
C SER A 11 -28.45 -23.11 -40.36
N ALA A 12 -27.17 -23.32 -40.05
CA ALA A 12 -26.42 -22.48 -39.13
C ALA A 12 -25.84 -21.27 -39.89
N ALA A 13 -26.43 -20.08 -39.70
CA ALA A 13 -25.87 -18.84 -40.20
C ALA A 13 -24.67 -18.41 -39.33
N PHE A 14 -23.47 -18.40 -39.90
CA PHE A 14 -22.30 -17.79 -39.28
C PHE A 14 -22.35 -16.26 -39.48
N ALA A 15 -22.62 -15.52 -38.40
CA ALA A 15 -22.52 -14.07 -38.42
C ALA A 15 -21.04 -13.63 -38.46
N ILE A 16 -20.64 -12.94 -39.53
CA ILE A 16 -19.31 -12.32 -39.62
C ILE A 16 -19.38 -10.98 -38.85
N PRO A 17 -18.59 -10.76 -37.78
CA PRO A 17 -18.63 -9.49 -37.06
C PRO A 17 -18.02 -8.37 -37.92
N ALA A 18 -18.75 -7.26 -38.07
CA ALA A 18 -18.25 -6.05 -38.73
C ALA A 18 -17.09 -5.42 -37.92
N TYR A 19 -16.02 -4.97 -38.58
CA TYR A 19 -14.82 -4.39 -37.96
C TYR A 19 -14.81 -2.85 -38.03
N ALA A 20 -14.30 -2.18 -36.98
CA ALA A 20 -14.13 -0.73 -36.91
C ALA A 20 -12.75 -0.23 -37.37
N GLY A 21 -11.75 -1.11 -37.52
CA GLY A 21 -10.42 -0.78 -38.06
C GLY A 21 -9.27 -1.52 -37.36
N ARG A 22 -8.03 -1.04 -37.57
CA ARG A 22 -6.82 -1.53 -36.89
C ARG A 22 -6.18 -0.44 -36.03
N HIS A 23 -5.56 -0.82 -34.92
CA HIS A 23 -4.89 0.08 -33.97
C HIS A 23 -3.49 -0.43 -33.65
N VAL A 24 -2.47 0.40 -33.88
CA VAL A 24 -1.07 0.09 -33.50
C VAL A 24 -0.83 0.54 -32.06
N VAL A 25 -0.46 -0.41 -31.20
CA VAL A 25 -0.22 -0.20 -29.77
C VAL A 25 0.96 0.74 -29.56
N GLN A 26 0.73 1.81 -28.80
CA GLN A 26 1.77 2.77 -28.41
C GLN A 26 2.41 2.41 -27.06
N SER A 27 3.58 3.00 -26.80
CA SER A 27 4.29 2.81 -25.53
C SER A 27 3.42 3.23 -24.34
N GLY A 28 3.15 2.29 -23.43
CA GLY A 28 2.32 2.51 -22.24
C GLY A 28 0.83 2.19 -22.43
N GLU A 29 0.38 1.80 -23.62
CA GLU A 29 -0.99 1.32 -23.83
C GLU A 29 -1.17 -0.14 -23.37
N SER A 30 -2.42 -0.49 -23.05
CA SER A 30 -2.85 -1.84 -22.69
C SER A 30 -4.20 -2.12 -23.36
N LEU A 31 -4.61 -3.38 -23.44
CA LEU A 31 -5.93 -3.75 -24.00
C LEU A 31 -7.06 -2.93 -23.37
N TRP A 32 -6.95 -2.58 -22.08
CA TRP A 32 -7.94 -1.77 -21.37
C TRP A 32 -7.96 -0.31 -21.81
N THR A 33 -6.81 0.35 -21.96
CA THR A 33 -6.78 1.75 -22.41
C THR A 33 -7.27 1.87 -23.85
N ILE A 34 -6.95 0.86 -24.68
CA ILE A 34 -7.38 0.76 -26.07
C ILE A 34 -8.88 0.45 -26.15
N SER A 35 -9.40 -0.47 -25.34
CA SER A 35 -10.84 -0.76 -25.33
C SER A 35 -11.66 0.47 -24.96
N ARG A 36 -11.18 1.31 -24.04
CA ARG A 36 -11.84 2.58 -23.70
C ARG A 36 -11.80 3.59 -24.84
N LYS A 37 -10.67 3.70 -25.54
CA LYS A 37 -10.52 4.57 -26.71
C LYS A 37 -11.55 4.25 -27.80
N TYR A 38 -11.82 2.96 -28.02
CA TYR A 38 -12.72 2.49 -29.07
C TYR A 38 -14.14 2.13 -28.61
N GLY A 39 -14.45 2.32 -27.31
CA GLY A 39 -15.77 1.98 -26.77
C GLY A 39 -16.05 0.47 -26.68
N CYS A 40 -15.01 -0.36 -26.72
CA CYS A 40 -15.09 -1.82 -26.66
C CYS A 40 -14.91 -2.37 -25.24
N GLY A 41 -15.38 -3.61 -25.03
CA GLY A 41 -14.90 -4.46 -23.95
C GLY A 41 -13.48 -4.97 -24.22
N VAL A 42 -12.74 -5.28 -23.16
CA VAL A 42 -11.40 -5.90 -23.29
C VAL A 42 -11.51 -7.29 -23.91
N GLU A 43 -12.54 -8.05 -23.54
CA GLU A 43 -12.77 -9.39 -24.11
C GLU A 43 -13.17 -9.35 -25.60
N ASP A 44 -13.83 -8.27 -26.04
CA ASP A 44 -14.14 -8.07 -27.46
C ASP A 44 -12.84 -7.89 -28.26
N LEU A 45 -11.88 -7.11 -27.74
CA LEU A 45 -10.56 -6.97 -28.34
C LEU A 45 -9.76 -8.26 -28.27
N ARG A 46 -9.80 -9.01 -27.16
CA ARG A 46 -9.07 -10.29 -27.04
C ARG A 46 -9.60 -11.32 -28.02
N SER A 47 -10.92 -11.44 -28.13
CA SER A 47 -11.58 -12.39 -29.03
C SER A 47 -11.31 -12.03 -30.50
N ALA A 48 -11.38 -10.74 -30.85
CA ALA A 48 -11.07 -10.27 -32.20
C ALA A 48 -9.60 -10.48 -32.60
N ASN A 49 -8.70 -10.61 -31.63
CA ASN A 49 -7.24 -10.74 -31.84
C ASN A 49 -6.65 -12.08 -31.39
N LYS A 50 -7.50 -13.05 -30.97
CA LYS A 50 -7.09 -14.37 -30.46
C LYS A 50 -6.02 -14.29 -29.36
N LEU A 51 -6.15 -13.31 -28.46
CA LEU A 51 -5.18 -13.08 -27.38
C LEU A 51 -5.49 -13.93 -26.16
N TYR A 52 -4.57 -14.84 -25.82
CA TYR A 52 -4.69 -15.71 -24.66
C TYR A 52 -4.37 -15.00 -23.33
N ASP A 53 -3.66 -13.88 -23.38
CA ASP A 53 -3.36 -13.03 -22.22
C ASP A 53 -3.60 -11.53 -22.51
N ASN A 54 -3.16 -10.67 -21.59
CA ASN A 54 -3.29 -9.22 -21.71
C ASN A 54 -1.98 -8.52 -22.11
N LYS A 55 -0.98 -9.28 -22.57
CA LYS A 55 0.31 -8.73 -22.93
C LYS A 55 0.20 -8.07 -24.29
N LEU A 56 0.56 -6.79 -24.34
CA LEU A 56 0.75 -6.04 -25.57
C LEU A 56 2.14 -5.43 -25.56
N LEU A 57 2.80 -5.45 -26.70
CA LEU A 57 4.06 -4.76 -26.95
C LEU A 57 3.81 -3.52 -27.82
N PRO A 58 4.56 -2.43 -27.60
CA PRO A 58 4.52 -1.29 -28.51
C PRO A 58 4.85 -1.72 -29.94
N GLY A 59 4.00 -1.33 -30.89
CA GLY A 59 4.07 -1.75 -32.29
C GLY A 59 3.13 -2.90 -32.66
N ASP A 60 2.52 -3.59 -31.69
CA ASP A 60 1.51 -4.62 -31.98
C ASP A 60 0.30 -4.02 -32.70
N GLU A 61 -0.23 -4.72 -33.71
CA GLU A 61 -1.43 -4.28 -34.43
C GLU A 61 -2.66 -5.06 -33.93
N LEU A 62 -3.63 -4.33 -33.35
CA LEU A 62 -4.89 -4.87 -32.86
C LEU A 62 -6.02 -4.60 -33.86
N ARG A 63 -6.75 -5.65 -34.22
CA ARG A 63 -8.06 -5.59 -34.87
C ARG A 63 -9.09 -5.06 -33.87
N VAL A 64 -9.74 -3.95 -34.21
CA VAL A 64 -10.80 -3.35 -33.39
C VAL A 64 -12.15 -3.74 -34.01
N PRO A 65 -12.99 -4.53 -33.31
CA PRO A 65 -14.32 -4.85 -33.80
C PRO A 65 -15.24 -3.62 -33.78
N SER A 66 -16.32 -3.63 -34.55
CA SER A 66 -17.34 -2.58 -34.49
C SER A 66 -18.10 -2.67 -33.17
N CYS A 67 -17.60 -1.97 -32.17
CA CYS A 67 -18.23 -1.85 -30.87
C CYS A 67 -19.23 -0.68 -30.93
N GLU A 68 -20.51 -0.99 -31.13
CA GLU A 68 -21.54 0.06 -31.10
C GLU A 68 -21.46 0.84 -29.80
N LYS A 69 -21.31 2.17 -29.91
CA LYS A 69 -21.41 3.08 -28.77
C LYS A 69 -22.86 3.07 -28.27
N LYS A 70 -23.23 2.10 -27.44
CA LYS A 70 -24.39 2.25 -26.56
C LYS A 70 -24.02 3.29 -25.50
N SER A 71 -24.31 4.55 -25.84
CA SER A 71 -24.31 5.68 -24.93
C SER A 71 -25.33 5.42 -23.82
N VAL A 72 -24.85 5.13 -22.62
CA VAL A 72 -25.68 5.16 -21.41
C VAL A 72 -25.10 6.21 -20.46
N PHE A 73 -25.07 7.45 -20.94
CA PHE A 73 -24.90 8.65 -20.12
C PHE A 73 -25.95 9.68 -20.54
N ALA A 74 -27.20 9.38 -20.22
CA ALA A 74 -28.27 10.35 -20.15
C ALA A 74 -29.12 10.01 -18.90
N GLY A 75 -29.10 10.92 -17.92
CA GLY A 75 -30.22 11.16 -17.00
C GLY A 75 -30.91 9.96 -16.31
N LYS A 76 -30.18 9.06 -15.66
CA LYS A 76 -30.67 8.29 -14.50
C LYS A 76 -29.47 7.66 -13.80
N LYS A 77 -29.41 7.74 -12.46
CA LYS A 77 -28.40 7.03 -11.64
C LYS A 77 -28.31 5.59 -12.15
N PRO A 78 -27.15 5.11 -12.63
CA PRO A 78 -27.02 3.72 -13.02
C PRO A 78 -27.17 2.88 -11.76
N THR A 79 -28.22 2.06 -11.74
CA THR A 79 -28.35 0.95 -10.83
C THR A 79 -27.08 0.09 -10.93
N PRO A 80 -26.45 -0.30 -9.80
CA PRO A 80 -25.23 -1.09 -9.85
C PRO A 80 -25.53 -2.40 -10.58
N LYS A 81 -24.78 -2.72 -11.63
CA LYS A 81 -24.73 -4.09 -12.14
C LYS A 81 -24.14 -4.95 -11.03
N THR A 82 -25.01 -5.64 -10.31
CA THR A 82 -24.78 -6.52 -9.15
C THR A 82 -24.16 -7.87 -9.57
N GLY A 83 -23.08 -7.83 -10.35
CA GLY A 83 -22.37 -9.02 -10.83
C GLY A 83 -21.03 -9.21 -10.11
N LEU A 84 -20.77 -10.43 -9.65
CA LEU A 84 -19.44 -10.84 -9.19
C LEU A 84 -18.46 -10.81 -10.37
N ILE A 85 -17.34 -10.10 -10.23
CA ILE A 85 -16.24 -10.11 -11.20
C ILE A 85 -14.96 -10.64 -10.53
N THR A 86 -14.04 -11.16 -11.33
CA THR A 86 -12.69 -11.50 -10.86
C THR A 86 -11.68 -10.46 -11.31
N TYR A 87 -10.76 -10.08 -10.42
CA TYR A 87 -9.74 -9.06 -10.64
C TYR A 87 -8.36 -9.60 -10.27
N ALA A 88 -7.46 -9.72 -11.24
CA ALA A 88 -6.06 -10.04 -10.98
C ALA A 88 -5.35 -8.79 -10.43
N VAL A 89 -4.86 -8.89 -9.20
CA VAL A 89 -4.14 -7.83 -8.48
C VAL A 89 -2.91 -7.43 -9.27
N GLN A 90 -2.77 -6.13 -9.53
CA GLN A 90 -1.66 -5.55 -10.26
C GLN A 90 -0.53 -5.16 -9.30
N SER A 91 0.70 -5.03 -9.83
CA SER A 91 1.83 -4.53 -9.03
C SER A 91 1.54 -3.13 -8.50
N GLY A 92 1.58 -2.96 -7.17
CA GLY A 92 1.31 -1.68 -6.51
C GLY A 92 -0.16 -1.45 -6.11
N ASP A 93 -1.03 -2.43 -6.35
CA ASP A 93 -2.39 -2.43 -5.83
C ASP A 93 -2.42 -2.57 -4.30
N THR A 94 -3.48 -2.04 -3.72
CA THR A 94 -3.91 -2.27 -2.34
C THR A 94 -5.40 -2.54 -2.35
N LEU A 95 -5.93 -3.22 -1.34
CA LEU A 95 -7.37 -3.44 -1.21
C LEU A 95 -8.16 -2.12 -1.29
N GLY A 96 -7.65 -1.03 -0.70
CA GLY A 96 -8.28 0.29 -0.78
C GLY A 96 -8.31 0.90 -2.18
N LYS A 97 -7.23 0.73 -2.97
CA LYS A 97 -7.22 1.18 -4.38
C LYS A 97 -8.20 0.40 -5.22
N ILE A 98 -8.25 -0.92 -5.02
CA ILE A 98 -9.18 -1.82 -5.72
C ILE A 98 -10.62 -1.48 -5.31
N ALA A 99 -10.89 -1.32 -4.01
CA ALA A 99 -12.22 -0.96 -3.50
C ALA A 99 -12.74 0.34 -4.12
N ARG A 100 -11.91 1.41 -4.12
CA ARG A 100 -12.26 2.68 -4.79
C ARG A 100 -12.48 2.51 -6.29
N ARG A 101 -11.60 1.76 -6.97
CA ARG A 101 -11.67 1.49 -8.41
C ARG A 101 -13.01 0.86 -8.81
N PHE A 102 -13.53 -0.04 -7.99
CA PHE A 102 -14.77 -0.76 -8.27
C PHE A 102 -15.99 -0.23 -7.50
N GLY A 103 -15.85 0.87 -6.77
CA GLY A 103 -16.94 1.44 -5.97
C GLY A 103 -17.48 0.49 -4.90
N THR A 104 -16.68 -0.49 -4.46
CA THR A 104 -16.96 -1.42 -3.35
C THR A 104 -16.22 -0.95 -2.09
N ASP A 105 -16.33 -1.67 -0.98
CA ASP A 105 -15.59 -1.39 0.25
C ASP A 105 -14.54 -2.47 0.54
N VAL A 106 -13.53 -2.10 1.33
CA VAL A 106 -12.42 -2.99 1.67
C VAL A 106 -12.87 -4.21 2.47
N ASN A 107 -13.90 -4.08 3.31
CA ASN A 107 -14.38 -5.19 4.14
C ASN A 107 -15.12 -6.23 3.30
N HIS A 108 -15.98 -5.79 2.37
CA HIS A 108 -16.61 -6.65 1.39
C HIS A 108 -15.57 -7.36 0.52
N LEU A 109 -14.57 -6.62 0.04
CA LEU A 109 -13.48 -7.20 -0.73
C LEU A 109 -12.66 -8.24 0.05
N ARG A 110 -12.43 -8.03 1.35
CA ARG A 110 -11.76 -9.02 2.21
C ARG A 110 -12.62 -10.25 2.44
N PHE A 111 -13.88 -10.05 2.79
CA PHE A 111 -14.83 -11.11 3.08
C PHE A 111 -15.05 -12.01 1.86
N ALA A 112 -15.28 -11.43 0.69
CA ALA A 112 -15.47 -12.16 -0.56
C ALA A 112 -14.25 -13.01 -0.99
N ASN A 113 -13.08 -12.75 -0.40
CA ASN A 113 -11.81 -13.37 -0.78
C ASN A 113 -11.09 -14.07 0.37
N ASN A 114 -11.70 -14.19 1.55
CA ASN A 114 -11.08 -14.75 2.75
C ASN A 114 -9.70 -14.13 3.07
N ILE A 115 -9.59 -12.79 2.95
CA ILE A 115 -8.34 -12.07 3.20
C ILE A 115 -8.30 -11.54 4.63
N ASP A 116 -7.40 -12.11 5.42
CA ASP A 116 -7.03 -11.58 6.73
C ASP A 116 -6.04 -10.43 6.60
N GLY A 117 -6.38 -9.26 7.16
CA GLY A 117 -5.60 -8.05 7.06
C GLY A 117 -5.69 -7.39 5.67
N SER A 118 -4.56 -6.89 5.16
CA SER A 118 -4.52 -6.07 3.93
C SER A 118 -3.52 -6.56 2.88
N LEU A 119 -2.93 -7.74 3.10
CA LEU A 119 -1.91 -8.28 2.21
C LEU A 119 -2.56 -8.90 0.98
N ILE A 120 -2.17 -8.39 -0.19
CA ILE A 120 -2.48 -8.96 -1.50
C ILE A 120 -1.20 -9.03 -2.34
N LYS A 121 -1.09 -10.04 -3.19
CA LYS A 121 0.08 -10.26 -4.06
C LYS A 121 -0.27 -9.94 -5.51
N ALA A 122 0.67 -9.39 -6.27
CA ALA A 122 0.47 -9.25 -7.72
C ALA A 122 0.20 -10.63 -8.35
N GLY A 123 -0.77 -10.69 -9.25
CA GLY A 123 -1.28 -11.94 -9.84
C GLY A 123 -2.34 -12.66 -8.99
N GLN A 124 -2.56 -12.27 -7.74
CA GLN A 124 -3.67 -12.83 -6.93
C GLN A 124 -5.01 -12.44 -7.55
N VAL A 125 -5.89 -13.41 -7.76
CA VAL A 125 -7.23 -13.15 -8.30
C VAL A 125 -8.19 -12.88 -7.15
N LEU A 126 -8.88 -11.74 -7.19
CA LEU A 126 -9.90 -11.33 -6.23
C LEU A 126 -11.28 -11.37 -6.84
N ARG A 127 -12.24 -11.93 -6.11
CA ARG A 127 -13.68 -11.78 -6.27
C ARG A 127 -14.11 -10.38 -5.83
N VAL A 128 -14.51 -9.54 -6.77
CA VAL A 128 -14.95 -8.16 -6.54
C VAL A 128 -16.41 -8.05 -6.94
N THR A 129 -17.25 -7.40 -6.15
CA THR A 129 -18.62 -7.08 -6.59
C THR A 129 -18.76 -5.57 -6.72
N PRO A 130 -18.68 -5.00 -7.94
CA PRO A 130 -18.66 -3.55 -8.13
C PRO A 130 -19.95 -2.90 -7.63
N GLY A 131 -19.82 -1.74 -6.98
CA GLY A 131 -20.95 -1.01 -6.42
C GLY A 131 -21.66 -1.69 -5.24
N MET A 132 -21.35 -2.96 -4.93
CA MET A 132 -21.68 -3.54 -3.63
C MET A 132 -20.74 -2.93 -2.60
N LYS A 133 -21.25 -1.90 -1.97
CA LYS A 133 -20.91 -1.62 -0.59
C LYS A 133 -21.63 -2.71 0.19
N GLY A 134 -20.94 -3.40 1.09
CA GLY A 134 -21.57 -4.37 1.97
C GLY A 134 -22.86 -3.76 2.57
N PRO A 135 -23.83 -4.58 3.01
CA PRO A 135 -24.97 -4.02 3.70
C PRO A 135 -24.47 -3.03 4.76
N LYS A 136 -25.25 -2.00 5.12
CA LYS A 136 -25.04 -1.30 6.40
C LYS A 136 -25.37 -2.28 7.53
N VAL A 137 -24.68 -3.42 7.55
CA VAL A 137 -24.54 -4.29 8.70
C VAL A 137 -23.93 -3.35 9.72
N ARG A 138 -24.68 -3.00 10.78
CA ARG A 138 -24.04 -2.62 12.03
C ARG A 138 -22.96 -3.68 12.23
N PRO A 139 -21.67 -3.33 12.10
CA PRO A 139 -20.64 -4.30 11.81
C PRO A 139 -20.83 -5.49 12.74
N ILE A 140 -21.04 -6.70 12.18
CA ILE A 140 -20.77 -7.90 12.98
C ILE A 140 -19.34 -7.67 13.43
N ALA A 141 -19.16 -7.44 14.71
CA ALA A 141 -17.98 -6.82 15.27
C ALA A 141 -16.79 -7.76 15.12
N GLN A 142 -16.17 -7.81 13.92
CA GLN A 142 -14.78 -8.18 13.83
C GLN A 142 -14.04 -7.17 14.71
N PRO A 143 -13.33 -7.63 15.75
CA PRO A 143 -12.68 -6.71 16.66
C PRO A 143 -11.70 -5.84 15.85
N LEU A 144 -11.85 -4.52 15.85
CA LEU A 144 -10.81 -3.62 15.35
C LEU A 144 -9.49 -3.99 16.07
N LEU A 145 -8.57 -4.63 15.35
CA LEU A 145 -7.32 -5.09 15.92
C LEU A 145 -6.38 -3.89 16.08
N GLY A 146 -5.92 -3.69 17.32
CA GLY A 146 -5.04 -2.60 17.69
C GLY A 146 -5.73 -1.24 17.57
N GLN A 147 -6.89 -1.09 18.20
CA GLN A 147 -7.59 0.19 18.32
C GLN A 147 -6.78 1.17 19.18
N SER A 148 -6.39 2.30 18.60
CA SER A 148 -5.77 3.43 19.28
C SER A 148 -6.85 4.27 19.95
N ILE A 149 -6.77 4.44 21.27
CA ILE A 149 -7.73 5.23 22.04
C ILE A 149 -7.01 6.44 22.63
N GLY A 150 -7.41 7.65 22.24
CA GLY A 150 -6.82 8.89 22.75
C GLY A 150 -5.63 9.39 21.92
N ARG A 151 -4.89 10.33 22.53
CA ARG A 151 -3.72 10.97 21.93
C ARG A 151 -2.46 10.12 22.15
N PRO A 152 -1.40 10.27 21.34
CA PRO A 152 -0.15 9.51 21.49
C PRO A 152 0.49 9.55 22.89
N GLN A 153 0.31 10.66 23.61
CA GLN A 153 0.85 10.94 24.95
C GLN A 153 -0.16 10.82 26.10
N SER A 154 -1.41 10.46 25.80
CA SER A 154 -2.46 10.31 26.80
C SER A 154 -3.54 9.38 26.27
N GLY A 155 -3.23 8.09 26.28
CA GLY A 155 -4.10 7.11 25.65
C GLY A 155 -3.78 5.68 26.00
N ARG A 156 -4.49 4.77 25.33
CA ARG A 156 -4.35 3.32 25.51
C ARG A 156 -4.50 2.59 24.19
N LEU A 157 -4.11 1.33 24.18
CA LEU A 157 -4.23 0.44 23.04
C LEU A 157 -5.17 -0.71 23.41
N ALA A 158 -6.27 -0.83 22.68
CA ALA A 158 -7.19 -1.95 22.80
C ALA A 158 -6.95 -2.98 21.69
N LYS A 159 -7.15 -4.26 21.98
CA LYS A 159 -7.03 -5.37 21.01
C LYS A 159 -5.66 -5.39 20.30
N ALA A 160 -4.61 -5.01 21.02
CA ALA A 160 -3.28 -4.75 20.49
C ALA A 160 -2.73 -5.82 19.54
N THR A 161 -2.11 -5.37 18.44
CA THR A 161 -1.40 -6.24 17.51
C THR A 161 0.08 -6.30 17.89
N ARG A 162 0.61 -7.50 18.11
CA ARG A 162 2.05 -7.69 18.37
C ARG A 162 2.83 -7.68 17.06
N LEU A 163 3.94 -6.96 17.01
CA LEU A 163 4.87 -7.03 15.88
C LEU A 163 5.38 -8.48 15.69
N PRO A 164 5.20 -9.10 14.52
CA PRO A 164 5.55 -10.50 14.31
C PRO A 164 7.08 -10.71 14.31
N ARG A 165 7.51 -11.97 14.40
CA ARG A 165 8.91 -12.32 14.15
C ARG A 165 9.21 -12.14 12.66
N SER A 166 10.43 -11.73 12.32
CA SER A 166 10.85 -11.52 10.93
C SER A 166 12.35 -11.67 10.77
N ASN A 167 12.78 -12.03 9.56
CA ASN A 167 14.18 -11.95 9.17
C ASN A 167 14.64 -10.54 8.79
N ALA A 168 13.72 -9.57 8.73
CA ALA A 168 14.07 -8.18 8.43
C ALA A 168 14.56 -7.38 9.64
N TYR A 169 14.12 -7.74 10.85
CA TYR A 169 14.39 -6.96 12.04
C TYR A 169 14.51 -7.81 13.31
N TYR A 170 15.12 -7.23 14.34
CA TYR A 170 15.06 -7.66 15.73
C TYR A 170 13.97 -6.88 16.46
N ARG A 171 13.33 -7.51 17.46
CA ARG A 171 12.45 -6.84 18.44
C ARG A 171 13.26 -6.62 19.71
N ARG A 172 13.52 -5.37 20.09
CA ARG A 172 14.43 -5.06 21.22
C ARG A 172 13.82 -5.38 22.57
N ARG A 173 12.59 -4.91 22.83
CA ARG A 173 11.88 -5.06 24.11
C ARG A 173 10.49 -5.67 23.86
N LEU A 174 10.39 -7.00 23.94
CA LEU A 174 9.15 -7.74 23.57
C LEU A 174 7.87 -7.22 24.26
N PRO A 175 7.88 -6.81 25.54
CA PRO A 175 6.68 -6.25 26.18
C PRO A 175 6.21 -4.92 25.57
N ARG A 176 7.07 -4.24 24.80
CA ARG A 176 6.83 -2.91 24.20
C ARG A 176 6.65 -2.96 22.68
N THR A 177 6.47 -4.14 22.09
CA THR A 177 6.35 -4.32 20.63
C THR A 177 4.89 -4.51 20.19
N TYR A 178 3.96 -3.78 20.79
CA TYR A 178 2.55 -3.82 20.45
C TYR A 178 2.13 -2.51 19.80
N GLY A 179 1.29 -2.57 18.78
CA GLY A 179 0.82 -1.40 18.09
C GLY A 179 -0.59 -1.57 17.53
N THR A 180 -1.02 -0.55 16.80
CA THR A 180 -2.17 -0.71 15.91
C THR A 180 -1.84 -1.73 14.81
N ASN A 181 -2.87 -2.38 14.25
CA ASN A 181 -2.63 -3.27 13.11
C ASN A 181 -2.00 -2.52 11.91
N TYR A 182 -2.38 -1.26 11.70
CA TYR A 182 -1.80 -0.40 10.66
C TYR A 182 -0.30 -0.16 10.89
N THR A 183 0.09 0.25 12.10
CA THR A 183 1.49 0.45 12.49
C THR A 183 2.31 -0.81 12.25
N VAL A 184 1.83 -1.97 12.73
CA VAL A 184 2.52 -3.26 12.54
C VAL A 184 2.69 -3.59 11.06
N ASN A 185 1.63 -3.47 10.26
CA ASN A 185 1.65 -3.84 8.84
C ASN A 185 2.56 -2.92 8.02
N HIS A 186 2.54 -1.61 8.26
CA HIS A 186 3.43 -0.66 7.59
C HIS A 186 4.90 -0.96 7.90
N VAL A 187 5.23 -1.23 9.16
CA VAL A 187 6.60 -1.57 9.59
C VAL A 187 7.08 -2.87 8.96
N VAL A 188 6.27 -3.93 8.97
CA VAL A 188 6.60 -5.21 8.33
C VAL A 188 6.86 -5.01 6.84
N ARG A 189 5.94 -4.36 6.13
CA ARG A 189 6.07 -4.11 4.69
C ARG A 189 7.32 -3.31 4.37
N VAL A 190 7.55 -2.20 5.06
CA VAL A 190 8.68 -1.31 4.77
C VAL A 190 10.02 -2.02 5.06
N THR A 191 10.13 -2.72 6.19
CA THR A 191 11.37 -3.42 6.54
C THR A 191 11.68 -4.56 5.57
N GLN A 192 10.66 -5.29 5.09
CA GLN A 192 10.81 -6.28 4.03
C GLN A 192 11.25 -5.65 2.70
N GLN A 193 10.72 -4.49 2.32
CA GLN A 193 11.17 -3.78 1.11
C GLN A 193 12.64 -3.37 1.17
N VAL A 194 13.11 -2.93 2.35
CA VAL A 194 14.54 -2.61 2.53
C VAL A 194 15.38 -3.87 2.39
N ARG A 195 14.98 -4.97 3.05
CA ARG A 195 15.72 -6.23 2.97
C ARG A 195 15.75 -6.85 1.58
N SER A 196 14.64 -6.81 0.86
CA SER A 196 14.58 -7.30 -0.51
C SER A 196 15.52 -6.51 -1.42
N ARG A 197 15.62 -5.18 -1.24
CA ARG A 197 16.54 -4.34 -2.03
C ARG A 197 18.00 -4.47 -1.60
N TYR A 198 18.26 -4.70 -0.32
CA TYR A 198 19.59 -4.77 0.26
C TYR A 198 19.74 -6.03 1.12
N PRO A 199 19.84 -7.22 0.52
CA PRO A 199 19.81 -8.49 1.25
C PRO A 199 20.96 -8.64 2.25
N ARG A 200 22.12 -8.03 1.96
CA ARG A 200 23.34 -8.12 2.77
C ARG A 200 23.38 -7.20 4.00
N VAL A 201 22.42 -6.27 4.18
CA VAL A 201 22.39 -5.45 5.39
C VAL A 201 22.08 -6.30 6.63
N HIS A 202 22.47 -5.86 7.81
CA HIS A 202 22.05 -6.53 9.05
C HIS A 202 20.55 -6.31 9.31
N LYS A 203 19.96 -7.06 10.25
CA LYS A 203 18.55 -6.88 10.65
C LYS A 203 18.39 -5.52 11.31
N LEU A 204 17.29 -4.81 11.03
CA LEU A 204 16.98 -3.54 11.69
C LEU A 204 16.65 -3.78 13.17
N ALA A 205 17.08 -2.92 14.07
CA ALA A 205 16.59 -2.93 15.43
C ALA A 205 15.27 -2.16 15.49
N VAL A 206 14.17 -2.86 15.79
CA VAL A 206 12.88 -2.25 16.07
C VAL A 206 12.74 -2.12 17.59
N GLY A 207 12.63 -0.87 18.04
CA GLY A 207 12.50 -0.46 19.43
C GLY A 207 11.07 -0.52 19.94
N ASP A 208 10.74 0.45 20.78
CA ASP A 208 9.43 0.51 21.44
C ASP A 208 8.35 0.97 20.46
N ILE A 209 7.13 0.48 20.68
CA ILE A 209 5.90 0.88 19.98
C ILE A 209 4.85 1.32 21.03
N SER A 210 4.47 0.37 21.89
CA SER A 210 3.66 0.58 23.10
C SER A 210 3.61 -0.71 23.92
N ALA A 211 3.18 -0.60 25.17
CA ALA A 211 2.80 -1.77 25.97
C ALA A 211 1.54 -2.46 25.40
N LYS A 212 1.28 -3.71 25.79
CA LYS A 212 0.12 -4.50 25.30
C LYS A 212 -1.24 -3.79 25.51
N LYS A 213 -1.39 -2.98 26.56
CA LYS A 213 -2.60 -2.19 26.83
C LYS A 213 -2.41 -0.70 26.49
N GLY A 214 -1.28 -0.32 25.90
CA GLY A 214 -0.88 1.07 25.75
C GLY A 214 -0.55 1.72 27.09
N GLY A 215 -0.80 3.03 27.21
CA GLY A 215 -0.51 3.81 28.40
C GLY A 215 0.96 4.23 28.52
N PRO A 216 1.31 5.00 29.56
CA PRO A 216 2.67 5.46 29.79
C PRO A 216 3.67 4.31 29.85
N ILE A 217 4.84 4.50 29.24
CA ILE A 217 5.99 3.60 29.34
C ILE A 217 7.23 4.41 29.72
N THR A 218 8.16 3.81 30.47
CA THR A 218 9.37 4.52 30.90
C THR A 218 10.21 4.96 29.71
N GLU A 219 10.90 6.09 29.85
CA GLU A 219 11.73 6.76 28.82
C GLU A 219 10.94 7.51 27.74
N HIS A 220 9.60 7.46 27.73
CA HIS A 220 8.78 8.03 26.65
C HIS A 220 7.64 8.91 27.15
N VAL A 221 7.45 10.06 26.49
CA VAL A 221 6.25 10.90 26.65
C VAL A 221 5.08 10.38 25.81
N SER A 222 5.37 9.85 24.62
CA SER A 222 4.37 9.27 23.70
C SER A 222 4.35 7.74 23.77
N HIS A 223 4.11 7.02 22.67
CA HIS A 223 4.04 5.55 22.61
C HIS A 223 2.89 4.93 23.41
N GLN A 224 1.88 5.70 23.80
CA GLN A 224 0.80 5.18 24.64
C GLN A 224 -0.32 4.50 23.84
N THR A 225 -0.43 4.78 22.55
CA THR A 225 -1.57 4.34 21.72
C THR A 225 -1.19 3.36 20.61
N GLY A 226 0.07 2.90 20.59
CA GLY A 226 0.53 1.96 19.57
C GLY A 226 0.69 2.56 18.17
N ARG A 227 0.75 3.89 18.07
CA ARG A 227 0.95 4.66 16.83
C ARG A 227 2.31 5.32 16.72
N ASP A 228 3.16 5.16 17.72
CA ASP A 228 4.55 5.59 17.65
C ASP A 228 5.45 4.35 17.56
N ILE A 229 6.63 4.49 16.97
CA ILE A 229 7.65 3.44 16.96
C ILE A 229 9.04 4.02 16.82
N ASP A 230 10.00 3.44 17.54
CA ASP A 230 11.40 3.78 17.37
C ASP A 230 12.12 2.74 16.49
N LEU A 231 12.77 3.21 15.45
CA LEU A 231 13.53 2.39 14.51
C LEU A 231 15.00 2.78 14.56
N GLY A 232 15.89 1.81 14.80
CA GLY A 232 17.32 2.06 14.68
C GLY A 232 17.73 2.34 13.23
N PHE A 233 19.01 2.67 13.02
CA PHE A 233 19.56 2.82 11.68
C PHE A 233 20.17 1.52 11.14
N TYR A 234 20.35 1.46 9.83
CA TYR A 234 21.23 0.50 9.17
C TYR A 234 22.67 1.03 9.12
N PHE A 235 23.63 0.18 9.44
CA PHE A 235 25.05 0.51 9.47
C PHE A 235 25.81 -0.32 8.43
N LYS A 236 26.98 0.17 8.00
CA LYS A 236 27.85 -0.53 7.06
C LYS A 236 28.24 -1.92 7.57
N ARG A 237 28.43 -2.04 8.90
CA ARG A 237 28.64 -3.28 9.64
C ARG A 237 27.76 -3.25 10.89
N LYS A 238 27.23 -4.41 11.30
CA LYS A 238 26.42 -4.52 12.54
C LYS A 238 27.27 -4.04 13.73
N PRO A 239 26.86 -3.00 14.48
CA PRO A 239 27.64 -2.52 15.61
C PRO A 239 27.65 -3.51 16.79
N LYS A 240 28.68 -3.45 17.64
CA LYS A 240 28.73 -4.16 18.92
C LYS A 240 27.56 -3.72 19.80
N GLY A 241 26.93 -4.64 20.53
CA GLY A 241 25.77 -4.35 21.38
C GLY A 241 24.44 -4.15 20.64
N TYR A 242 24.44 -4.07 19.30
CA TYR A 242 23.21 -4.02 18.51
C TYR A 242 22.56 -5.42 18.43
N PRO A 243 21.27 -5.60 18.71
CA PRO A 243 20.21 -4.59 18.83
C PRO A 243 19.89 -4.17 20.28
N LYS A 244 20.64 -4.59 21.31
CA LYS A 244 20.31 -4.28 22.72
C LYS A 244 20.19 -2.77 22.94
N ALA A 245 21.09 -1.98 22.35
CA ALA A 245 21.04 -0.52 22.32
C ALA A 245 20.86 0.01 20.88
N PHE A 246 20.25 1.19 20.76
CA PHE A 246 20.42 2.00 19.55
C PHE A 246 21.83 2.57 19.50
N VAL A 247 22.27 2.93 18.30
CA VAL A 247 23.67 3.34 18.05
C VAL A 247 23.65 4.66 17.31
N ARG A 248 24.41 5.63 17.81
CA ARG A 248 24.48 6.98 17.23
C ARG A 248 24.86 6.93 15.74
N ALA A 249 24.07 7.61 14.93
CA ALA A 249 24.31 7.77 13.51
C ALA A 249 25.51 8.72 13.29
N ARG A 250 26.48 8.26 12.51
CA ARG A 250 27.66 9.03 12.12
C ARG A 250 27.92 8.87 10.62
N LYS A 251 28.55 9.86 10.00
CA LYS A 251 28.80 9.87 8.55
C LYS A 251 29.60 8.64 8.09
N ASN A 252 30.50 8.17 8.93
CA ASN A 252 31.36 7.02 8.63
C ASN A 252 30.70 5.65 8.86
N ASN A 253 29.67 5.53 9.72
CA ASN A 253 29.09 4.24 10.10
C ASN A 253 27.78 3.89 9.38
N LEU A 254 27.03 4.87 8.88
CA LEU A 254 25.72 4.64 8.27
C LEU A 254 25.80 3.93 6.92
N HIS A 255 24.86 3.00 6.69
CA HIS A 255 24.58 2.47 5.37
C HIS A 255 23.55 3.36 4.66
N PHE A 256 24.02 4.43 4.01
CA PHE A 256 23.16 5.48 3.43
C PHE A 256 22.00 4.92 2.59
N LYS A 257 22.29 4.09 1.58
CA LYS A 257 21.29 3.58 0.63
C LYS A 257 20.13 2.82 1.29
N ALA A 258 20.41 2.12 2.40
CA ALA A 258 19.40 1.35 3.13
C ALA A 258 18.54 2.25 4.02
N ASN A 259 19.16 3.20 4.72
CA ASN A 259 18.42 4.19 5.51
C ASN A 259 17.58 5.11 4.62
N TRP A 260 18.11 5.56 3.48
CA TRP A 260 17.35 6.37 2.54
C TRP A 260 16.14 5.61 1.99
N LYS A 261 16.29 4.32 1.67
CA LYS A 261 15.17 3.45 1.29
C LYS A 261 14.17 3.27 2.42
N LEU A 262 14.61 3.09 3.67
CA LEU A 262 13.74 2.98 4.84
C LEU A 262 12.89 4.25 4.99
N LEU A 263 13.53 5.42 5.05
CA LEU A 263 12.87 6.70 5.26
C LEU A 263 11.90 7.06 4.12
N THR A 264 12.31 6.86 2.87
CA THR A 264 11.43 7.13 1.72
C THR A 264 10.28 6.14 1.61
N ALA A 265 10.48 4.86 1.96
CA ALA A 265 9.40 3.89 2.01
C ALA A 265 8.40 4.18 3.12
N LEU A 266 8.87 4.60 4.31
CA LEU A 266 8.02 5.10 5.40
C LEU A 266 7.22 6.33 4.95
N ALA A 267 7.88 7.35 4.39
CA ALA A 267 7.22 8.56 3.93
C ALA A 267 6.13 8.29 2.87
N LYS A 268 6.37 7.35 1.95
CA LYS A 268 5.37 6.92 0.95
C LYS A 268 4.12 6.28 1.55
N THR A 269 4.17 5.79 2.79
CA THR A 269 2.96 5.29 3.45
C THR A 269 2.01 6.41 3.84
N ASN A 270 2.42 7.70 3.82
CA ASN A 270 1.54 8.82 4.14
C ASN A 270 0.29 8.87 3.24
N ASP A 271 0.36 8.36 2.01
CA ASP A 271 -0.79 8.28 1.10
C ASP A 271 -1.74 7.10 1.43
N LEU A 272 -1.41 6.30 2.45
CA LEU A 272 -2.16 5.12 2.89
C LEU A 272 -2.84 5.39 4.23
N ASP A 273 -3.89 4.60 4.48
CA ASP A 273 -4.62 4.62 5.73
C ASP A 273 -3.73 4.14 6.91
N GLY A 274 -3.85 4.79 8.06
CA GLY A 274 -2.98 4.60 9.21
C GLY A 274 -1.48 4.75 8.91
N GLY A 275 -1.11 5.40 7.80
CA GLY A 275 0.27 5.59 7.33
C GLY A 275 1.07 6.59 8.17
N VAL A 276 2.34 6.80 7.83
CA VAL A 276 3.22 7.72 8.55
C VAL A 276 2.72 9.16 8.45
N ARG A 277 2.53 9.80 9.60
CA ARG A 277 2.22 11.23 9.75
C ARG A 277 3.50 12.06 9.74
N VAL A 278 4.49 11.65 10.53
CA VAL A 278 5.74 12.38 10.74
C VAL A 278 6.81 11.44 11.28
N MET A 279 8.06 11.75 10.99
CA MET A 279 9.24 11.09 11.56
C MET A 279 10.11 12.12 12.27
N TYR A 280 10.81 11.71 13.31
CA TYR A 280 11.72 12.57 14.05
C TYR A 280 13.11 11.96 14.12
N ILE A 281 14.09 12.77 13.76
CA ILE A 281 15.52 12.53 13.93
C ILE A 281 16.20 13.85 14.24
N SER A 282 17.38 13.82 14.85
CA SER A 282 18.10 15.05 15.18
C SER A 282 18.45 15.86 13.92
N TYR A 283 18.54 17.18 14.08
CA TYR A 283 18.87 18.10 12.99
C TYR A 283 20.25 17.79 12.37
N ASN A 284 21.20 17.30 13.18
CA ASN A 284 22.53 16.89 12.72
C ASN A 284 22.46 15.63 11.85
N VAL A 285 21.62 14.66 12.22
CA VAL A 285 21.38 13.49 11.37
C VAL A 285 20.67 13.87 10.08
N GLN A 286 19.72 14.81 10.12
CA GLN A 286 19.09 15.35 8.91
C GLN A 286 20.11 15.99 7.97
N LYS A 287 21.00 16.86 8.49
CA LYS A 287 22.07 17.46 7.70
C LYS A 287 22.94 16.41 7.01
N MET A 288 23.38 15.41 7.77
CA MET A 288 24.19 14.31 7.24
C MET A 288 23.46 13.55 6.12
N LEU A 289 22.18 13.22 6.32
CA LEU A 289 21.37 12.55 5.31
C LEU A 289 21.14 13.42 4.08
N TYR A 290 20.93 14.73 4.26
CA TYR A 290 20.81 15.71 3.18
C TYR A 290 22.08 15.71 2.33
N ASP A 291 23.25 15.86 2.95
CA ASP A 291 24.55 15.93 2.27
C ASP A 291 24.82 14.62 1.49
N LEU A 292 24.55 13.46 2.12
CA LEU A 292 24.68 12.16 1.46
C LEU A 292 23.68 11.98 0.32
N ALA A 293 22.43 12.43 0.48
CA ALA A 293 21.42 12.32 -0.56
C ALA A 293 21.71 13.22 -1.76
N ARG A 294 22.16 14.46 -1.53
CA ARG A 294 22.66 15.35 -2.58
C ARG A 294 23.80 14.71 -3.35
N LYS A 295 24.78 14.12 -2.66
CA LYS A 295 25.90 13.39 -3.28
C LYS A 295 25.44 12.18 -4.11
N ASN A 296 24.28 11.61 -3.80
CA ASN A 296 23.69 10.48 -4.52
C ASN A 296 22.58 10.93 -5.51
N GLY A 297 22.56 12.20 -5.92
CA GLY A 297 21.70 12.69 -7.01
C GLY A 297 20.27 13.05 -6.61
N VAL A 298 19.92 13.03 -5.31
CA VAL A 298 18.56 13.41 -4.89
C VAL A 298 18.36 14.92 -5.06
N SER A 299 17.24 15.29 -5.68
CA SER A 299 16.94 16.69 -5.98
C SER A 299 16.65 17.50 -4.70
N LYS A 300 16.95 18.80 -4.72
CA LYS A 300 16.58 19.70 -3.60
C LYS A 300 15.06 19.70 -3.36
N LYS A 301 14.26 19.55 -4.42
CA LYS A 301 12.79 19.47 -4.38
C LYS A 301 12.29 18.22 -3.64
N GLU A 302 12.91 17.06 -3.86
CA GLU A 302 12.58 15.86 -3.10
C GLU A 302 13.04 15.96 -1.64
N LEU A 303 14.23 16.52 -1.43
CA LEU A 303 14.77 16.73 -0.08
C LEU A 303 13.89 17.68 0.73
N SER A 304 13.34 18.74 0.13
CA SER A 304 12.46 19.67 0.83
C SER A 304 11.09 19.07 1.18
N LYS A 305 10.66 17.99 0.52
CA LYS A 305 9.49 17.22 0.94
C LYS A 305 9.82 16.27 2.10
N MET A 306 11.03 15.72 2.10
CA MET A 306 11.45 14.71 3.07
C MET A 306 11.97 15.32 4.39
N LEU A 307 12.83 16.34 4.33
CA LEU A 307 13.60 16.84 5.46
C LEU A 307 13.21 18.29 5.80
N GLN A 308 13.19 18.58 7.11
CA GLN A 308 13.09 19.94 7.62
C GLN A 308 14.37 20.74 7.32
N TYR A 309 15.54 20.13 7.49
CA TYR A 309 16.83 20.70 7.10
C TYR A 309 16.83 21.12 5.60
N PRO A 310 17.38 22.29 5.22
CA PRO A 310 18.15 23.25 6.04
C PRO A 310 17.34 24.41 6.65
N ARG A 311 16.00 24.32 6.74
CA ARG A 311 15.12 25.46 7.12
C ARG A 311 15.18 25.90 8.59
N GLY A 312 16.11 25.37 9.37
CA GLY A 312 16.23 25.59 10.80
C GLY A 312 15.45 24.58 11.65
N LYS A 313 15.80 24.52 12.93
CA LYS A 313 15.26 23.57 13.91
C LYS A 313 13.78 23.78 14.24
N SER A 314 13.29 25.01 14.04
CA SER A 314 11.90 25.39 14.35
C SER A 314 10.94 25.25 13.16
N ALA A 315 11.43 24.94 11.96
CA ALA A 315 10.58 24.89 10.77
C ALA A 315 9.62 23.70 10.81
N LEU A 316 8.32 23.89 10.57
CA LEU A 316 7.33 22.79 10.62
C LEU A 316 7.12 22.11 9.26
N ALA A 317 8.16 22.05 8.43
CA ALA A 317 8.09 21.53 7.07
C ALA A 317 8.87 20.22 6.89
N GLY A 318 8.41 19.39 5.95
CA GLY A 318 8.99 18.08 5.66
C GLY A 318 8.43 16.94 6.52
N MET A 319 8.52 15.72 5.98
CA MET A 319 8.08 14.50 6.68
C MET A 319 8.95 14.15 7.89
N ILE A 320 10.23 14.55 7.85
CA ILE A 320 11.20 14.30 8.91
C ILE A 320 11.53 15.62 9.59
N ARG A 321 11.28 15.68 10.89
CA ARG A 321 11.42 16.88 11.73
C ARG A 321 12.46 16.68 12.82
N HIS A 322 13.00 17.77 13.33
CA HIS A 322 13.97 17.75 14.41
C HIS A 322 13.29 17.40 15.72
N GLU A 323 13.87 16.44 16.42
CA GLU A 323 13.66 16.25 17.85
C GLU A 323 15.04 16.08 18.54
N PRO A 324 15.29 16.74 19.68
CA PRO A 324 16.50 16.52 20.48
C PRO A 324 16.67 15.05 20.89
N GLY A 325 17.90 14.58 21.04
CA GLY A 325 18.19 13.20 21.49
C GLY A 325 18.01 12.09 20.43
N HIS A 326 17.36 12.38 19.29
CA HIS A 326 17.08 11.38 18.24
C HIS A 326 18.25 11.23 17.25
N ASP A 327 19.47 11.07 17.77
CA ASP A 327 20.69 10.90 16.98
C ASP A 327 20.97 9.42 16.63
N ASP A 328 20.33 8.47 17.29
CA ASP A 328 20.61 7.04 17.25
C ASP A 328 19.42 6.18 16.76
N HIS A 329 18.24 6.80 16.62
CA HIS A 329 17.04 6.19 16.09
C HIS A 329 16.16 7.20 15.33
N VAL A 330 15.15 6.65 14.64
CA VAL A 330 14.05 7.36 14.00
C VAL A 330 12.81 7.09 14.82
N HIS A 331 12.24 8.12 15.44
CA HIS A 331 10.89 8.03 16.00
C HIS A 331 9.88 8.25 14.88
N VAL A 332 8.90 7.38 14.72
CA VAL A 332 7.91 7.43 13.64
C VAL A 332 6.52 7.47 14.24
N ARG A 333 5.73 8.47 13.88
CA ARG A 333 4.33 8.60 14.27
C ARG A 333 3.41 8.29 13.10
N PHE A 334 2.42 7.45 13.33
CA PHE A 334 1.38 7.07 12.37
C PHE A 334 0.10 7.90 12.56
N LYS A 335 -0.62 8.11 11.44
CA LYS A 335 -1.94 8.73 11.42
C LYS A 335 -2.97 7.85 12.12
N CYS A 336 -4.05 8.45 12.57
CA CYS A 336 -5.26 7.69 12.87
C CYS A 336 -5.79 7.10 11.56
N PRO A 337 -6.17 5.81 11.57
CA PRO A 337 -6.85 5.25 10.42
C PRO A 337 -8.31 5.72 10.38
N ASP A 338 -8.89 5.78 9.18
CA ASP A 338 -10.25 6.30 8.97
C ASP A 338 -11.32 5.44 9.69
N ASP A 339 -11.00 4.16 9.95
CA ASP A 339 -11.88 3.19 10.61
C ASP A 339 -11.71 3.12 12.15
N ASP A 340 -10.86 3.97 12.74
CA ASP A 340 -10.67 4.03 14.20
C ASP A 340 -11.18 5.34 14.81
N PRO A 341 -12.48 5.42 15.15
CA PRO A 341 -13.12 6.65 15.62
C PRO A 341 -12.65 7.09 17.01
N LYS A 342 -11.88 6.26 17.73
CA LYS A 342 -11.36 6.59 19.07
C LYS A 342 -9.92 7.10 19.03
N CYS A 343 -9.34 7.22 17.84
CA CYS A 343 -8.00 7.72 17.64
C CYS A 343 -8.02 9.25 17.46
N TYR A 344 -7.14 9.96 18.17
CA TYR A 344 -7.05 11.43 18.16
C TYR A 344 -5.64 11.97 17.90
#